data_AF-A0A7L3EJP7-F1
#
_entry.id   AF-A0A7L3EJP7-F1
#
_cell.length_a   1.000
_cell.length_b   1.000
_cell.length_c   1.000
_cell.angle_alpha   90.00
_cell.angle_beta   90.00
_cell.angle_gamma   90.00
#
_symmetry.space_group_name_H-M   'P 1'
#
loop_
_entity.id
_entity.type
_entity.pdbx_description
1 polymer ?
#
loop_
_entity_poly.entity_id
_entity_poly.type
_entity_poly.pdbx_seq_one_letter_code
_entity_poly.pdbx_strand_id
1 'polypeptide(L)'
;PTCSSDEEKKFTRPAYSYIALIAMAIQQSPSNKVTLSGIYDFIMKKFPYYRSNQRAWQNSIRHNLSLNSCFVKVPRTEGNEKGKGNYWSFATGCESMLDLFENGNYRRRRRRR
;
A
#
# COMPACT_ATOMS: atom_id res chain seq x y z
N PRO A 1 10.84 -4.95 -35.63
CA PRO A 1 10.38 -5.89 -34.58
C PRO A 1 11.03 -5.57 -33.23
N THR A 2 10.50 -4.58 -32.51
CA THR A 2 11.06 -4.16 -31.21
C THR A 2 10.30 -4.84 -30.08
N CYS A 3 10.98 -5.80 -29.45
CA CYS A 3 10.97 -6.11 -28.01
C CYS A 3 9.60 -6.08 -27.28
N SER A 4 8.95 -7.24 -27.21
CA SER A 4 7.72 -7.49 -26.44
C SER A 4 7.94 -7.62 -24.91
N SER A 5 9.16 -7.35 -24.41
CA SER A 5 9.63 -7.80 -23.11
C SER A 5 9.32 -6.88 -21.91
N ASP A 6 8.99 -5.60 -22.15
CA ASP A 6 8.73 -4.64 -21.06
C ASP A 6 7.25 -4.55 -20.63
N GLU A 7 6.32 -4.93 -21.51
CA GLU A 7 4.89 -4.99 -21.17
C GLU A 7 4.57 -6.17 -20.25
N GLU A 8 5.17 -7.35 -20.46
CA GLU A 8 4.96 -8.52 -19.59
C GLU A 8 5.40 -8.26 -18.15
N LYS A 9 6.49 -7.51 -17.93
CA LYS A 9 6.97 -7.16 -16.59
C LYS A 9 5.95 -6.32 -15.80
N LYS A 10 5.14 -5.48 -16.46
CA LYS A 10 4.12 -4.64 -15.80
C LYS A 10 2.97 -5.45 -15.18
N PHE A 11 2.72 -6.65 -15.71
CA PHE A 11 1.72 -7.59 -15.21
C PHE A 11 2.31 -8.68 -14.31
N THR A 12 3.60 -8.59 -13.97
CA THR A 12 4.16 -9.47 -12.95
C THR A 12 3.84 -8.94 -11.55
N ARG A 13 3.62 -9.86 -10.61
CA ARG A 13 3.40 -9.50 -9.22
C ARG A 13 4.64 -8.77 -8.68
N PRO A 14 4.55 -7.49 -8.25
CA PRO A 14 5.71 -6.72 -7.81
C PRO A 14 6.45 -7.41 -6.66
N ALA A 15 7.74 -7.18 -6.44
CA ALA A 15 8.48 -7.79 -5.32
C ALA A 15 8.17 -7.18 -3.94
N TYR A 16 7.15 -6.33 -3.83
CA TYR A 16 6.78 -5.62 -2.60
C TYR A 16 5.78 -6.41 -1.72
N SER A 17 5.98 -6.32 -0.40
CA SER A 17 5.01 -6.78 0.60
C SER A 17 3.78 -5.84 0.65
N TYR A 18 2.67 -6.28 1.26
CA TYR A 18 1.50 -5.41 1.41
C TYR A 18 1.78 -4.22 2.32
N ILE A 19 2.60 -4.40 3.36
CA ILE A 19 3.08 -3.32 4.24
C ILE A 19 3.84 -2.27 3.40
N ALA A 20 4.76 -2.70 2.54
CA ALA A 20 5.50 -1.81 1.64
C ALA A 20 4.57 -1.07 0.66
N LEU A 21 3.55 -1.74 0.13
CA LEU A 21 2.56 -1.11 -0.76
C LEU A 21 1.75 -0.02 -0.05
N ILE A 22 1.32 -0.28 1.19
CA ILE A 22 0.61 0.69 2.03
C ILE A 22 1.53 1.87 2.37
N ALA A 23 2.75 1.59 2.81
CA ALA A 23 3.73 2.63 3.16
C ALA A 23 4.01 3.57 1.98
N MET A 24 4.23 3.02 0.78
CA MET A 24 4.40 3.83 -0.44
C MET A 24 3.18 4.70 -0.73
N ALA A 25 1.96 4.21 -0.51
CA ALA A 25 0.74 4.99 -0.75
C ALA A 25 0.62 6.17 0.23
N ILE A 26 0.98 5.96 1.50
CA ILE A 26 0.97 7.00 2.53
C ILE A 26 2.06 8.05 2.24
N GLN A 27 3.30 7.63 1.98
CA GLN A 27 4.42 8.55 1.71
C GLN A 27 4.25 9.39 0.45
N GLN A 28 3.57 8.85 -0.58
CA GLN A 28 3.31 9.59 -1.82
C GLN A 28 2.07 10.50 -1.73
N SER A 29 1.35 10.47 -0.60
CA SER A 29 0.26 11.40 -0.36
C SER A 29 0.79 12.74 0.16
N PRO A 30 0.27 13.88 -0.31
CA PRO A 30 0.80 15.20 0.07
C PRO A 30 0.60 15.55 1.55
N SER A 31 -0.28 14.83 2.26
CA SER A 31 -0.57 15.04 3.68
C SER A 31 -0.10 13.89 4.57
N ASN A 32 0.76 13.01 4.05
CA ASN A 32 1.23 11.78 4.73
C ASN A 32 0.09 10.94 5.33
N LYS A 33 -1.10 11.03 4.73
CA LYS A 33 -2.29 10.28 5.11
C LYS A 33 -3.12 10.01 3.87
N VAL A 34 -3.68 8.82 3.80
CA VAL A 34 -4.44 8.35 2.64
C VAL A 34 -5.65 7.56 3.09
N THR A 35 -6.74 7.64 2.34
CA THR A 35 -7.92 6.81 2.62
C THR A 35 -7.70 5.37 2.13
N LEU A 36 -8.49 4.43 2.62
CA LEU A 36 -8.45 3.04 2.14
C LEU A 36 -8.66 2.95 0.62
N SER A 37 -9.59 3.75 0.07
CA SER A 37 -9.79 3.83 -1.39
C SER A 37 -8.55 4.36 -2.10
N GLY A 38 -7.93 5.42 -1.56
CA GLY A 38 -6.71 5.99 -2.12
C GLY A 38 -5.55 4.99 -2.16
N ILE A 39 -5.44 4.09 -1.18
CA ILE A 39 -4.45 2.99 -1.21
C ILE A 39 -4.74 2.05 -2.40
N TYR A 40 -6.00 1.68 -2.61
CA TYR A 40 -6.38 0.81 -3.73
C TYR A 40 -6.05 1.46 -5.08
N ASP A 41 -6.44 2.72 -5.25
CA ASP A 41 -6.24 3.48 -6.48
C ASP A 41 -4.75 3.67 -6.77
N PHE A 42 -3.96 3.98 -5.74
CA PHE A 42 -2.51 4.07 -5.84
C PHE A 42 -1.88 2.77 -6.34
N ILE A 43 -2.24 1.64 -5.72
CA ILE A 43 -1.69 0.32 -6.07
C ILE A 43 -2.08 -0.05 -7.51
N MET A 44 -3.32 0.16 -7.92
CA MET A 44 -3.80 -0.16 -9.28
C MET A 44 -3.21 0.75 -10.35
N LYS A 45 -2.91 2.02 -10.00
CA LYS A 45 -2.25 2.98 -10.91
C LYS A 45 -0.79 2.61 -11.10
N LYS A 46 -0.07 2.31 -10.02
CA LYS A 46 1.37 2.03 -10.05
C LYS A 46 1.72 0.61 -10.50
N PHE A 47 0.86 -0.37 -10.19
CA PHE A 47 1.11 -1.78 -10.44
C PHE A 47 -0.11 -2.43 -11.13
N PRO A 48 -0.14 -2.44 -12.48
CA PRO A 48 -1.26 -2.98 -13.26
C PRO A 48 -1.66 -4.42 -12.90
N TYR A 49 -0.71 -5.23 -12.40
CA TYR A 49 -0.98 -6.57 -11.84
C TYR A 49 -2.17 -6.63 -10.87
N TYR A 50 -2.38 -5.59 -10.05
CA TYR A 50 -3.45 -5.58 -9.05
C TYR A 50 -4.80 -5.08 -9.58
N ARG A 51 -4.94 -4.78 -10.87
CA ARG A 51 -6.25 -4.40 -11.45
C ARG A 51 -7.22 -5.58 -11.52
N SER A 52 -6.67 -6.80 -11.64
CA SER A 52 -7.43 -8.05 -11.54
C SER A 52 -7.52 -8.55 -10.10
N ASN A 53 -8.47 -9.44 -9.82
CA ASN A 53 -8.62 -10.11 -8.52
C ASN A 53 -8.67 -9.17 -7.30
N GLN A 54 -9.34 -8.01 -7.47
CA GLN A 54 -9.40 -6.93 -6.47
C GLN A 54 -9.80 -7.40 -5.08
N ARG A 55 -10.80 -8.27 -4.97
CA ARG A 55 -11.30 -8.77 -3.68
C ARG A 55 -10.20 -9.39 -2.81
N ALA A 56 -9.32 -10.22 -3.38
CA ALA A 56 -8.35 -11.00 -2.62
C ALA A 56 -7.24 -10.12 -2.03
N TRP A 57 -6.62 -9.26 -2.84
CA TRP A 57 -5.54 -8.40 -2.36
C TRP A 57 -6.06 -7.22 -1.55
N GLN A 58 -7.24 -6.67 -1.85
CA GLN A 58 -7.86 -5.63 -1.00
C GLN A 58 -8.18 -6.16 0.39
N ASN A 59 -8.59 -7.42 0.51
CA ASN A 59 -8.75 -8.06 1.81
C ASN A 59 -7.43 -8.13 2.58
N SER A 60 -6.35 -8.50 1.88
CA SER A 60 -5.01 -8.53 2.46
C SER A 60 -4.54 -7.13 2.90
N ILE A 61 -4.85 -6.08 2.15
CA ILE A 61 -4.56 -4.68 2.52
C ILE A 61 -5.30 -4.29 3.80
N ARG A 62 -6.61 -4.53 3.88
CA ARG A 62 -7.41 -4.24 5.09
C ARG A 62 -6.86 -4.96 6.31
N HIS A 63 -6.54 -6.25 6.16
CA HIS A 63 -5.94 -7.05 7.22
C HIS A 63 -4.59 -6.46 7.70
N ASN A 64 -3.71 -6.06 6.78
CA ASN A 64 -2.40 -5.50 7.14
C ASN A 64 -2.52 -4.12 7.83
N LEU A 65 -3.49 -3.30 7.43
CA LEU A 65 -3.75 -2.01 8.08
C LEU A 65 -4.18 -2.17 9.54
N SER A 66 -4.95 -3.21 9.86
CA SER A 66 -5.37 -3.47 11.23
C SER A 66 -4.38 -4.28 12.05
N LEU A 67 -3.57 -5.14 11.41
CA LEU A 67 -2.63 -6.02 12.10
C LEU A 67 -1.34 -5.31 12.52
N ASN A 68 -0.83 -4.37 11.69
CA ASN A 68 0.45 -3.72 11.95
C ASN A 68 0.24 -2.40 12.69
N SER A 69 0.81 -2.27 13.89
CA SER A 69 0.78 -1.06 14.73
C SER A 69 1.39 0.17 14.06
N CYS A 70 2.21 -0.05 13.04
CA CYS A 70 2.79 0.95 12.17
C CYS A 70 1.78 1.82 11.41
N PHE A 71 0.55 1.34 11.23
CA PHE A 71 -0.52 2.07 10.57
C PHE A 71 -1.62 2.42 11.56
N VAL A 72 -1.93 3.71 11.64
CA VAL A 72 -2.97 4.22 12.54
C VAL A 72 -4.12 4.77 11.74
N LYS A 73 -5.34 4.50 12.24
CA LYS A 73 -6.56 5.10 11.72
C LYS A 73 -6.66 6.52 12.27
N VAL A 74 -6.71 7.50 11.37
CA VAL A 74 -6.89 8.91 11.71
C VAL A 74 -8.34 9.31 11.37
N PRO A 75 -9.14 9.77 12.36
CA PRO A 75 -10.48 10.28 12.13
C PRO A 75 -10.44 11.45 11.12
N ARG A 76 -11.49 11.59 10.32
CA ARG A 76 -11.67 12.80 9.51
C ARG A 76 -12.19 13.90 10.42
N THR A 77 -11.70 15.12 10.27
CA THR A 77 -12.25 16.28 10.97
C THR A 77 -13.73 16.39 10.65
N GLU A 78 -14.57 16.28 11.68
CA GLU A 78 -16.01 16.37 11.57
C GLU A 78 -16.37 17.78 11.08
N GLY A 79 -16.86 17.89 9.84
CA GLY A 79 -17.43 19.16 9.36
C GLY A 79 -17.25 19.49 7.89
N ASN A 80 -16.28 18.91 7.16
CA ASN A 80 -15.99 19.47 5.81
C ASN A 80 -15.72 18.51 4.66
N GLU A 81 -15.79 17.19 4.83
CA GLU A 81 -15.53 16.28 3.71
C GLU A 81 -16.59 15.18 3.63
N LYS A 82 -17.55 15.33 2.70
CA LYS A 82 -18.51 14.30 2.26
C LYS A 82 -17.80 13.11 1.59
N GLY A 83 -16.88 12.45 2.29
CA GLY A 83 -16.12 11.34 1.74
C GLY A 83 -16.14 10.12 2.66
N LYS A 84 -16.23 8.96 2.03
CA LYS A 84 -16.32 7.66 2.70
C LYS A 84 -14.99 7.24 3.34
N GLY A 85 -15.06 6.77 4.59
CA GLY A 85 -13.96 6.10 5.28
C GLY A 85 -13.02 7.03 6.06
N ASN A 86 -12.15 6.44 6.88
CA ASN A 86 -11.13 7.15 7.67
C ASN A 86 -9.82 7.28 6.89
N TYR A 87 -8.95 8.20 7.33
CA TYR A 87 -7.58 8.26 6.86
C TYR A 87 -6.73 7.19 7.56
N TRP A 88 -5.66 6.78 6.88
CA TRP A 88 -4.59 5.95 7.39
C TRP A 88 -3.28 6.71 7.28
N SER A 89 -2.51 6.70 8.36
CA SER A 89 -1.21 7.36 8.48
C SER A 89 -0.22 6.41 9.14
N PHE A 90 1.06 6.76 9.12
CA PHE A 90 2.04 6.13 9.98
C PHE A 90 1.78 6.46 11.45
N ALA A 91 2.07 5.49 12.31
CA ALA A 91 2.18 5.71 13.75
C ALA A 91 3.40 6.59 14.07
N THR A 92 3.33 7.30 15.19
CA THR A 92 4.48 8.04 15.74
C THR A 92 5.67 7.07 15.93
N GLY A 93 6.84 7.43 15.40
CA GLY A 93 8.04 6.57 15.42
C GLY A 93 8.13 5.52 14.31
N CYS A 94 7.19 5.51 13.38
CA CYS A 94 7.18 4.67 12.18
C CYS A 94 7.05 5.53 10.91
N GLU A 95 7.62 6.73 10.94
CA GLU A 95 7.31 7.83 10.02
C GLU A 95 7.83 7.59 8.60
N SER A 96 8.81 6.70 8.45
CA SER A 96 9.38 6.32 7.17
C SER A 96 9.28 4.83 6.91
N MET A 97 9.18 4.49 5.62
CA MET A 97 9.50 3.17 5.11
C MET A 97 10.84 2.65 5.69
N LEU A 98 11.83 3.51 5.94
CA LEU A 98 13.08 3.09 6.59
C LEU A 98 12.86 2.62 8.04
N ASP A 99 12.07 3.34 8.82
CA ASP A 99 11.78 3.04 10.24
C ASP A 99 10.97 1.74 10.39
N LEU A 100 10.07 1.47 9.44
CA LEU A 100 9.31 0.23 9.38
C LEU A 100 10.18 -1.01 9.14
N PHE A 101 11.37 -0.83 8.59
CA PHE A 101 12.16 -1.90 8.00
C PHE A 101 13.65 -1.86 8.37
N GLU A 102 14.01 -1.44 9.59
CA GLU A 102 15.38 -1.58 10.13
C GLU A 102 15.94 -3.02 9.94
N ASN A 103 15.07 -4.01 9.72
CA ASN A 103 15.39 -5.41 9.39
C ASN A 103 15.36 -5.80 7.88
N GLY A 104 15.39 -4.84 6.93
CA GLY A 104 15.66 -5.11 5.51
C GLY A 104 14.58 -5.87 4.70
N ASN A 105 13.35 -5.99 5.19
CA ASN A 105 12.35 -6.91 4.64
C ASN A 105 11.35 -6.25 3.65
N TYR A 106 11.84 -5.39 2.76
CA TYR A 106 11.00 -4.77 1.70
C TYR A 106 10.52 -5.80 0.66
N ARG A 107 11.30 -6.87 0.48
CA ARG A 107 10.97 -7.97 -0.40
C ARG A 107 10.01 -8.91 0.29
N ARG A 108 8.97 -9.32 -0.44
CA ARG A 108 8.10 -10.42 -0.01
C ARG A 108 9.00 -11.63 0.30
N ARG A 109 9.00 -12.13 1.56
CA ARG A 109 9.74 -13.35 1.93
C ARG A 109 9.30 -14.47 0.98
N ARG A 110 10.23 -14.96 0.16
CA ARG A 110 10.02 -16.19 -0.62
C ARG A 110 9.85 -17.30 0.40
N ARG A 111 8.70 -17.98 0.40
CA ARG A 111 8.54 -19.22 1.15
C ARG A 111 9.57 -20.19 0.56
N ARG A 112 10.61 -20.56 1.32
CA ARG A 112 11.52 -21.64 0.92
C ARG A 112 10.64 -22.88 0.78
N ARG A 113 10.62 -23.46 -0.43
CA ARG A 113 10.04 -24.79 -0.64
C ARG A 113 10.95 -25.80 0.03
#